data_AF-A0A1E8FNA6-F1
#
_entry.id   AF-A0A1E8FNA6-F1
#
_cell.length_a   1.000
_cell.length_b   1.000
_cell.length_c   1.000
_cell.angle_alpha   90.00
_cell.angle_beta   90.00
_cell.angle_gamma   90.00
#
_symmetry.space_group_name_H-M   'P 1'
#
loop_
_entity.id
_entity.type
_entity.pdbx_description
1 polymer ?
#
loop_
_entity_poly.entity_id
_entity_poly.type
_entity_poly.pdbx_seq_one_letter_code
_entity_poly.pdbx_strand_id
1 'polypeptide(L)'
;MGNAVTAVRRGEVVALLGVTTMMRDRLLVQLLLAEKGMSADAGMKRVVAFLDAEQLAVLERLPAAGVSRESQLRLQEAVIAEYLPRARRLARLCGAEWPVDLEAAAIGLWARELGIVCEGSSPRR
;
A
#
# COMPACT_ATOMS: atom_id res chain seq x y z
N MET A 1 5.08 7.16 -4.08
CA MET A 1 4.70 7.81 -2.80
C MET A 1 4.66 9.34 -2.87
N GLY A 2 5.57 10.03 -3.58
CA GLY A 2 5.53 11.50 -3.71
C GLY A 2 4.27 12.08 -4.39
N ASN A 3 3.68 11.35 -5.35
CA ASN A 3 2.46 11.81 -6.05
C ASN A 3 1.24 11.96 -5.13
N ALA A 4 1.14 11.16 -4.06
CA ALA A 4 0.07 11.28 -3.05
C ALA A 4 0.15 12.64 -2.33
N VAL A 5 1.36 13.02 -1.91
CA VAL A 5 1.65 14.31 -1.25
C VAL A 5 1.30 15.48 -2.18
N THR A 6 1.71 15.42 -3.45
CA THR A 6 1.42 16.47 -4.42
C THR A 6 -0.08 16.64 -4.67
N ALA A 7 -0.81 15.54 -4.87
CA ALA A 7 -2.26 15.58 -5.10
C ALA A 7 -3.01 16.18 -3.89
N VAL A 8 -2.60 15.81 -2.69
CA VAL A 8 -3.16 16.33 -1.44
C VAL A 8 -2.88 17.83 -1.30
N ARG A 9 -1.66 18.29 -1.53
CA ARG A 9 -1.30 19.72 -1.40
C ARG A 9 -2.01 20.61 -2.43
N ARG A 10 -2.34 20.07 -3.60
CA ARG A 10 -3.06 20.80 -4.66
C ARG A 10 -4.58 20.75 -4.51
N GLY A 11 -5.10 19.97 -3.56
CA GLY A 11 -6.55 19.76 -3.42
C GLY A 11 -7.17 18.99 -4.59
N GLU A 12 -6.37 18.29 -5.39
CA GLU A 12 -6.82 17.56 -6.57
C GLU A 12 -7.38 16.19 -6.17
N VAL A 13 -8.66 16.17 -5.78
CA VAL A 13 -9.35 14.97 -5.31
C VAL A 13 -9.35 13.84 -6.35
N VAL A 14 -9.46 14.17 -7.65
CA VAL A 14 -9.41 13.19 -8.74
C VAL A 14 -8.03 12.55 -8.86
N ALA A 15 -6.96 13.34 -8.75
CA ALA A 15 -5.60 12.83 -8.74
C ALA A 15 -5.36 11.93 -7.50
N LEU A 16 -5.91 12.32 -6.35
CA LEU A 16 -5.83 11.54 -5.13
C LEU A 16 -6.52 10.17 -5.26
N LEU A 17 -7.71 10.14 -5.88
CA LEU A 17 -8.42 8.89 -6.19
C LEU A 17 -7.58 7.98 -7.10
N GLY A 18 -6.98 8.54 -8.15
CA GLY A 18 -6.07 7.80 -9.03
C GLY A 18 -4.88 7.18 -8.29
N VAL A 19 -4.27 7.94 -7.38
CA VAL A 19 -3.16 7.45 -6.54
C VAL A 19 -3.60 6.34 -5.60
N THR A 20 -4.75 6.47 -4.94
CA THR A 20 -5.26 5.45 -4.02
C THR A 20 -5.58 4.14 -4.74
N THR A 21 -6.24 4.21 -5.90
CA THR A 21 -6.50 3.03 -6.74
C THR A 21 -5.19 2.38 -7.19
N MET A 22 -4.21 3.18 -7.61
CA MET A 22 -2.88 2.67 -7.96
C MET A 22 -2.20 1.98 -6.77
N MET A 23 -2.29 2.52 -5.55
CA MET A 23 -1.70 1.89 -4.37
C MET A 23 -2.34 0.54 -4.07
N ARG A 24 -3.67 0.46 -4.11
CA ARG A 24 -4.38 -0.82 -3.93
C ARG A 24 -3.96 -1.84 -5.00
N ASP A 25 -4.12 -1.48 -6.27
CA ASP A 25 -4.07 -2.45 -7.36
C ASP A 25 -2.63 -2.76 -7.81
N ARG A 26 -1.71 -1.79 -7.76
CA ARG A 26 -0.32 -1.97 -8.21
C ARG A 26 0.66 -2.25 -7.08
N LEU A 27 0.37 -1.85 -5.84
CA LEU A 27 1.25 -2.20 -4.70
C LEU A 27 0.72 -3.41 -3.95
N LEU A 28 -0.47 -3.31 -3.34
CA LEU A 28 -0.96 -4.36 -2.45
C LEU A 28 -1.34 -5.63 -3.21
N VAL A 29 -2.19 -5.53 -4.23
CA VAL A 29 -2.62 -6.70 -5.00
C VAL A 29 -1.43 -7.42 -5.67
N GLN A 30 -0.49 -6.67 -6.24
CA GLN A 30 0.71 -7.27 -6.85
C GLN A 30 1.60 -7.95 -5.82
N LEU A 31 1.71 -7.39 -4.62
CA LEU A 31 2.43 -8.04 -3.52
C LEU A 31 1.76 -9.36 -3.12
N LEU A 32 0.43 -9.39 -2.99
CA LEU A 32 -0.31 -10.61 -2.67
C LEU A 32 -0.12 -11.69 -3.75
N LEU A 33 -0.09 -11.31 -5.02
CA LEU A 33 0.23 -12.24 -6.12
C LEU A 33 1.69 -12.72 -6.06
N ALA A 34 2.63 -11.82 -5.77
CA ALA A 34 4.04 -12.16 -5.62
C ALA A 34 4.30 -13.12 -4.45
N GLU A 35 3.55 -13.00 -3.35
CA GLU A 35 3.58 -13.97 -2.23
C GLU A 35 3.21 -15.39 -2.69
N LYS A 36 2.42 -15.52 -3.77
CA LYS A 36 2.05 -16.81 -4.39
C LYS A 36 3.02 -17.24 -5.49
N GLY A 37 4.09 -16.49 -5.74
CA GLY A 37 5.02 -16.73 -6.84
C GLY A 37 4.44 -16.39 -8.23
N MET A 38 3.35 -15.61 -8.28
CA MET A 38 2.74 -15.20 -9.54
C MET A 38 3.24 -13.82 -9.98
N SER A 39 3.47 -13.66 -11.28
CA SER A 39 3.85 -12.38 -11.88
C SER A 39 2.62 -11.57 -12.32
N ALA A 40 2.81 -10.24 -12.32
CA ALA A 40 1.81 -9.21 -12.61
C ALA A 40 1.12 -9.32 -13.98
N ASP A 41 1.65 -10.13 -14.90
CA ASP A 41 1.15 -10.31 -16.26
C ASP A 41 -0.08 -11.24 -16.33
N ALA A 42 -0.39 -11.94 -15.24
CA ALA A 42 -1.66 -12.65 -15.08
C ALA A 42 -2.79 -11.62 -14.96
N GLY A 43 -3.32 -11.21 -16.11
CA GLY A 43 -4.23 -10.08 -16.27
C GLY A 43 -5.24 -9.89 -15.13
N MET A 44 -5.36 -8.63 -14.68
CA MET A 44 -6.15 -8.15 -13.54
C MET A 44 -7.62 -8.61 -13.49
N LYS A 45 -8.14 -9.21 -14.56
CA LYS A 45 -9.53 -9.67 -14.68
C LYS A 45 -9.87 -10.88 -13.80
N ARG A 46 -8.88 -11.60 -13.25
CA ARG A 46 -9.12 -12.79 -12.38
C ARG A 46 -8.29 -12.81 -11.09
N VAL A 47 -7.85 -11.66 -10.59
CA VAL A 47 -7.02 -11.55 -9.37
C VAL A 47 -7.59 -12.37 -8.21
N VAL A 48 -8.90 -12.24 -7.94
CA VAL A 48 -9.58 -12.95 -6.83
C VAL A 48 -9.43 -14.47 -6.91
N ALA A 49 -9.33 -15.04 -8.12
CA ALA A 49 -9.19 -16.49 -8.29
C ALA A 49 -7.81 -17.03 -7.86
N PHE A 50 -6.83 -16.15 -7.67
CA PHE A 50 -5.46 -16.50 -7.32
C PHE A 50 -5.10 -16.20 -5.86
N LEU A 51 -5.99 -15.49 -5.15
CA LEU A 51 -5.81 -15.15 -3.74
C LEU A 51 -6.36 -16.26 -2.86
N ASP A 52 -5.68 -16.53 -1.75
CA ASP A 52 -6.25 -17.36 -0.69
C ASP A 52 -7.24 -16.56 0.19
N ALA A 53 -7.89 -17.26 1.13
CA ALA A 53 -8.89 -16.66 1.98
C ALA A 53 -8.33 -15.54 2.89
N GLU A 54 -7.07 -15.63 3.32
CA GLU A 54 -6.45 -14.59 4.15
C GLU A 54 -6.22 -13.32 3.32
N GLN A 55 -5.66 -13.49 2.13
CA GLN A 55 -5.37 -12.40 1.20
C GLN A 55 -6.66 -11.73 0.69
N LEU A 56 -7.71 -12.50 0.43
CA LEU A 56 -9.01 -11.95 0.08
C LEU A 56 -9.61 -11.14 1.24
N ALA A 57 -9.54 -11.68 2.46
CA ALA A 57 -10.04 -11.00 3.65
C ALA A 57 -9.30 -9.67 3.92
N VAL A 58 -8.02 -9.55 3.56
CA VAL A 58 -7.29 -8.27 3.59
C VAL A 58 -7.96 -7.25 2.68
N LEU A 59 -8.25 -7.61 1.43
CA LEU A 59 -8.86 -6.71 0.47
C LEU A 59 -10.29 -6.31 0.85
N GLU A 60 -11.03 -7.21 1.47
CA GLU A 60 -12.39 -6.97 1.96
C GLU A 60 -12.45 -6.07 3.20
N ARG A 61 -11.41 -6.09 4.04
CA ARG A 61 -11.28 -5.22 5.22
C ARG A 61 -10.88 -3.78 4.88
N LEU A 62 -10.43 -3.51 3.65
CA LEU A 62 -10.05 -2.16 3.26
C LEU A 62 -11.27 -1.23 3.30
N PRO A 63 -11.13 -0.01 3.86
CA PRO A 63 -12.23 0.94 3.90
C PRO A 63 -12.64 1.35 2.48
N ALA A 64 -13.92 1.67 2.30
CA ALA A 64 -14.43 2.11 1.00
C ALA A 64 -13.76 3.41 0.54
N ALA A 65 -13.33 3.45 -0.73
CA ALA A 65 -12.79 4.65 -1.37
C ALA A 65 -13.94 5.63 -1.69
N GLY A 66 -14.26 6.54 -0.77
CA GLY A 66 -15.19 7.64 -1.02
C GLY A 66 -14.57 8.75 -1.86
N VAL A 67 -15.34 9.76 -2.28
CA VAL A 67 -14.81 10.92 -3.03
C VAL A 67 -14.19 12.00 -2.13
N SER A 68 -14.11 11.78 -0.81
CA SER A 68 -13.56 12.76 0.12
C SER A 68 -12.07 12.53 0.35
N ARG A 69 -11.30 13.61 0.54
CA ARG A 69 -9.88 13.53 0.92
C ARG A 69 -9.64 12.59 2.10
N GLU A 70 -10.47 12.70 3.13
CA GLU A 70 -10.35 11.88 4.34
C GLU A 70 -10.56 10.38 4.04
N SER A 71 -11.57 10.01 3.25
CA SER A 71 -11.78 8.61 2.86
C SER A 71 -10.61 8.04 2.04
N GLN A 72 -10.01 8.88 1.20
CA GLN A 72 -8.85 8.51 0.41
C GLN A 72 -7.62 8.28 1.29
N LEU A 73 -7.36 9.19 2.24
CA LEU A 73 -6.25 9.04 3.18
C LEU A 73 -6.41 7.80 4.07
N ARG A 74 -7.62 7.54 4.59
CA ARG A 74 -7.90 6.33 5.38
C ARG A 74 -7.64 5.04 4.60
N LEU A 75 -8.00 5.01 3.32
CA LEU A 75 -7.71 3.86 2.48
C LEU A 75 -6.20 3.72 2.20
N GLN A 76 -5.50 4.82 1.93
CA GLN A 76 -4.05 4.78 1.73
C GLN A 76 -3.31 4.27 2.97
N GLU A 77 -3.73 4.73 4.15
CA GLU A 77 -3.20 4.27 5.45
C GLU A 77 -3.44 2.77 5.65
N ALA A 78 -4.67 2.28 5.45
CA ALA A 78 -5.00 0.87 5.56
C ALA A 78 -4.19 0.00 4.56
N VAL A 79 -4.01 0.48 3.33
CA VAL A 79 -3.20 -0.21 2.31
C VAL A 79 -1.74 -0.31 2.75
N ILE A 80 -1.15 0.76 3.28
CA ILE A 80 0.26 0.76 3.72
C ILE A 80 0.45 -0.14 4.95
N ALA A 81 -0.48 -0.10 5.90
CA ALA A 81 -0.45 -0.93 7.10
C ALA A 81 -0.39 -2.43 6.76
N GLU A 82 -1.07 -2.86 5.70
CA GLU A 82 -1.01 -4.24 5.20
C GLU A 82 0.23 -4.49 4.32
N TYR A 83 0.60 -3.53 3.48
CA TYR A 83 1.71 -3.67 2.52
C TYR A 83 3.07 -3.81 3.20
N LEU A 84 3.43 -2.92 4.11
CA LEU A 84 4.78 -2.87 4.72
C LEU A 84 5.20 -4.19 5.40
N PRO A 85 4.42 -4.78 6.34
CA PRO A 85 4.84 -6.02 7.00
C PRO A 85 4.93 -7.19 6.01
N ARG A 86 4.06 -7.24 5.00
CA ARG A 86 4.07 -8.24 3.93
C ARG A 86 5.28 -8.12 3.03
N ALA A 87 5.59 -6.91 2.58
CA ALA A 87 6.72 -6.63 1.70
C ALA A 87 8.06 -6.93 2.39
N ARG A 88 8.21 -6.54 3.67
CA ARG A 88 9.38 -6.90 4.49
C ARG A 88 9.54 -8.41 4.68
N ARG A 89 8.43 -9.15 4.80
CA ARG A 89 8.46 -10.62 4.92
C ARG A 89 8.88 -11.25 3.59
N LEU A 90 8.30 -10.80 2.48
CA LEU A 90 8.63 -11.30 1.16
C LEU A 90 10.09 -11.03 0.79
N ALA A 91 10.61 -9.83 1.06
CA ALA A 91 12.02 -9.50 0.84
C ALA A 91 12.95 -10.47 1.58
N ARG A 92 12.66 -10.77 2.85
CA ARG A 92 13.40 -11.77 3.63
C ARG A 92 13.34 -13.18 3.03
N LEU A 93 12.16 -13.61 2.58
CA LEU A 93 11.98 -14.92 1.93
C LEU A 93 12.75 -15.02 0.61
N CYS A 94 12.83 -13.92 -0.14
CA CYS A 94 13.57 -13.86 -1.40
C CYS A 94 15.08 -13.60 -1.22
N GLY A 95 15.57 -13.42 0.02
CA GLY A 95 16.96 -13.04 0.28
C GLY A 95 17.34 -11.64 -0.22
N ALA A 96 16.35 -10.78 -0.46
CA ALA A 96 16.55 -9.40 -0.89
C ALA A 96 16.71 -8.47 0.33
N GLU A 97 17.60 -7.50 0.22
CA GLU A 97 17.74 -6.47 1.23
C GLU A 97 16.54 -5.51 1.20
N TRP A 98 15.93 -5.28 2.37
CA TRP A 98 14.84 -4.32 2.49
C TRP A 98 15.41 -2.91 2.67
N PRO A 99 14.98 -1.91 1.88
CA PRO A 99 15.53 -0.56 1.95
C PRO A 99 14.96 0.22 3.15
N VAL A 100 15.48 -0.06 4.34
CA VAL A 100 15.03 0.50 5.62
C VAL A 100 15.06 2.03 5.65
N ASP A 101 16.11 2.65 5.09
CA ASP A 101 16.25 4.11 5.05
C ASP A 101 15.19 4.77 4.17
N LEU A 102 14.90 4.15 3.02
CA LEU A 102 13.87 4.64 2.10
C LEU A 102 12.48 4.52 2.74
N GLU A 103 12.22 3.42 3.43
CA GLU A 103 10.96 3.23 4.14
C GLU A 103 10.78 4.29 5.25
N ALA A 104 11.81 4.50 6.08
CA ALA A 104 11.78 5.50 7.14
C ALA A 104 11.58 6.92 6.57
N ALA A 105 12.28 7.26 5.49
CA ALA A 105 12.11 8.55 4.81
C ALA A 105 10.70 8.74 4.24
N ALA A 106 10.13 7.68 3.66
CA ALA A 106 8.78 7.72 3.10
C ALA A 106 7.71 7.86 4.19
N ILE A 107 7.78 7.07 5.26
CA ILE A 107 6.88 7.19 6.42
C ILE A 107 7.00 8.59 7.03
N GLY A 108 8.22 9.09 7.20
CA GLY A 108 8.45 10.44 7.72
C GLY A 108 7.84 11.53 6.84
N LEU A 109 7.93 11.41 5.52
CA LEU A 109 7.29 12.34 4.59
C LEU A 109 5.76 12.28 4.71
N TRP A 110 5.18 11.09 4.84
CA TRP A 110 3.75 10.89 4.95
C TRP A 110 3.19 11.43 6.26
N ALA A 111 3.88 11.19 7.37
CA ALA A 111 3.51 11.77 8.66
C ALA A 111 3.50 13.30 8.61
N ARG A 112 4.53 13.91 8.00
CA ARG A 112 4.62 15.38 7.91
C ARG A 112 3.58 16.01 6.99
N GLU A 113 3.38 15.43 5.80
CA GLU A 113 2.58 16.07 4.75
C GLU A 113 1.11 15.62 4.73
N LEU A 114 0.84 14.40 5.21
CA LEU A 114 -0.48 13.77 5.15
C LEU A 114 -1.09 13.52 6.53
N GLY A 115 -0.31 13.62 7.60
CA GLY A 115 -0.74 13.30 8.96
C GLY A 115 -1.00 11.81 9.20
N ILE A 116 -0.50 10.94 8.32
CA ILE A 116 -0.65 9.48 8.42
C ILE A 116 0.49 8.93 9.28
N VAL A 117 0.17 8.21 10.35
CA VAL A 117 1.16 7.59 11.25
C VAL A 117 1.12 6.07 11.06
N CYS A 118 2.11 5.53 10.38
CA CYS A 118 2.22 4.08 10.22
C CYS A 118 2.89 3.47 11.45
N GLU A 119 2.12 2.88 12.36
CA GLU A 119 2.66 2.07 13.45
C GLU A 119 3.31 0.80 12.87
N GLY A 120 4.62 0.66 13.06
CA GLY A 120 5.36 -0.49 12.51
C GLY A 120 6.86 -0.26 12.27
N SER A 121 7.37 0.96 12.46
CA SER A 121 8.80 1.22 12.58
C SER A 121 9.20 1.21 14.06
N SER A 122 9.31 0.02 14.64
CA SER A 122 10.08 -0.15 15.86
C SER A 122 11.48 -0.59 15.44
N PRO A 123 12.51 0.28 15.52
CA PRO A 123 13.88 -0.20 15.48
C PRO A 123 14.09 -0.96 16.78
N ARG A 124 14.12 -2.30 16.71
CA ARG A 124 14.56 -3.09 17.86
C ARG A 124 15.99 -2.65 18.18
N ARG A 125 16.12 -2.04 19.37
CA ARG A 125 17.39 -1.83 20.08
C ARG A 125 18.06 -3.17 20.37
#